data_AF-A0A8C6N5I7-F1
#
_entry.id   AF-A0A8C6N5I7-F1
#
_cell.length_a   1.000
_cell.length_b   1.000
_cell.length_c   1.000
_cell.angle_alpha   90.00
_cell.angle_beta   90.00
_cell.angle_gamma   90.00
#
_symmetry.space_group_name_H-M   'P 1'
#
loop_
_entity.id
_entity.type
_entity.pdbx_description
1 polymer ?
#
loop_
_entity_poly.entity_id
_entity_poly.type
_entity_poly.pdbx_seq_one_letter_code
_entity_poly.pdbx_strand_id
1 'polypeptide(L)'
;MHNYDKTFLIWINEEDHTRVISMEKGGNMKRVFERFCRGLKEVERLIQERGWEFMWNERLGYILTCPSNLGTGLRAGVHVRIPKLSKDPRFSKILENLRLQKRGTGGVDTAAVADVYDISNIDRIGRSEVELVQIVIDGVNYLVDCEKKLERGQDIKVPPPLPQFGRK
;
A
#
# COMPACT_ATOMS: atom_id res chain seq x y z
N MET A 1 5.21 -11.80 -15.80
CA MET A 1 4.71 -13.14 -15.40
C MET A 1 3.51 -13.00 -14.48
N HIS A 2 2.56 -13.94 -14.50
CA HIS A 2 1.48 -14.03 -13.51
C HIS A 2 1.09 -15.48 -13.24
N ASN A 3 0.47 -15.76 -12.09
CA ASN A 3 -0.18 -17.05 -11.84
C ASN A 3 -1.46 -17.20 -12.68
N TYR A 4 -2.02 -18.41 -12.78
CA TYR A 4 -3.21 -18.69 -13.59
C TYR A 4 -4.39 -17.77 -13.26
N ASP A 5 -4.65 -17.56 -11.96
CA ASP A 5 -5.77 -16.74 -11.47
C ASP A 5 -5.54 -15.22 -11.55
N LYS A 6 -4.36 -14.78 -12.02
CA LYS A 6 -3.96 -13.36 -12.12
C LYS A 6 -4.05 -12.61 -10.78
N THR A 7 -3.73 -13.30 -9.69
CA THR A 7 -3.73 -12.76 -8.31
C THR A 7 -2.32 -12.56 -7.74
N PHE A 8 -1.29 -13.05 -8.44
CA PHE A 8 0.12 -12.83 -8.16
C PHE A 8 0.84 -12.58 -9.49
N LEU A 9 1.52 -11.44 -9.60
CA LEU A 9 2.18 -10.97 -10.80
C LEU A 9 3.62 -10.57 -10.47
N ILE A 10 4.51 -10.75 -11.43
CA ILE A 10 5.87 -10.21 -11.37
C ILE A 10 6.13 -9.51 -12.70
N TRP A 11 6.37 -8.20 -12.66
CA TRP A 11 6.92 -7.47 -13.79
C TRP A 11 8.44 -7.54 -13.72
N ILE A 12 9.09 -7.74 -14.86
CA ILE A 12 10.54 -7.98 -14.94
C ILE A 12 11.15 -6.88 -15.82
N ASN A 13 12.23 -6.26 -15.35
CA ASN A 13 13.01 -5.26 -16.08
C ASN A 13 12.16 -4.11 -16.65
N GLU A 14 11.32 -3.53 -15.79
CA GLU A 14 10.57 -2.31 -16.10
C GLU A 14 11.29 -1.12 -15.43
N GLU A 15 10.74 -0.49 -14.40
CA GLU A 15 11.44 0.55 -13.60
C GLU A 15 12.47 -0.04 -12.63
N ASP A 16 12.29 -1.29 -12.21
CA ASP A 16 13.16 -2.05 -11.30
C ASP A 16 13.39 -3.47 -11.86
N HIS A 17 14.39 -4.19 -11.32
CA HIS A 17 14.67 -5.59 -11.72
C HIS A 17 13.40 -6.45 -11.67
N THR A 18 12.65 -6.35 -10.57
CA THR A 18 11.38 -7.04 -10.40
C THR A 18 10.39 -6.19 -9.62
N ARG A 19 9.12 -6.21 -10.05
CA ARG A 19 8.00 -5.70 -9.27
C ARG A 19 7.05 -6.84 -8.95
N VAL A 20 7.09 -7.31 -7.70
CA VAL A 20 6.23 -8.39 -7.20
C VAL A 20 4.91 -7.80 -6.71
N ILE A 21 3.79 -8.30 -7.23
CA ILE A 21 2.46 -7.77 -6.99
C ILE A 21 1.54 -8.92 -6.56
N SER A 22 0.84 -8.75 -5.44
CA SER A 22 -0.27 -9.60 -5.04
C SER A 22 -1.52 -8.73 -5.01
N MET A 23 -2.57 -9.13 -5.70
CA MET A 23 -3.81 -8.34 -5.78
C MET A 23 -5.03 -9.25 -5.93
N GLU A 24 -6.20 -8.78 -5.51
CA GLU A 24 -7.47 -9.45 -5.74
C GLU A 24 -8.63 -8.45 -5.70
N LYS A 25 -9.81 -8.87 -6.16
CA LYS A 25 -11.05 -8.10 -6.01
C LYS A 25 -11.59 -8.27 -4.58
N GLY A 26 -12.29 -7.24 -4.10
CA GLY A 26 -12.79 -7.19 -2.72
C GLY A 26 -11.79 -6.57 -1.75
N GLY A 27 -12.04 -6.74 -0.45
CA GLY A 27 -11.28 -6.06 0.62
C GLY A 27 -10.48 -6.99 1.54
N ASN A 28 -10.22 -8.24 1.15
CA ASN A 28 -9.49 -9.19 2.01
C ASN A 28 -7.97 -8.96 1.96
N MET A 29 -7.53 -7.82 2.52
CA MET A 29 -6.12 -7.41 2.56
C MET A 29 -5.22 -8.46 3.22
N LYS A 30 -5.73 -9.15 4.26
CA LYS A 30 -5.00 -10.23 4.94
C LYS A 30 -4.60 -11.33 3.96
N ARG A 31 -5.56 -11.85 3.18
CA ARG A 31 -5.30 -12.92 2.20
C ARG A 31 -4.35 -12.46 1.08
N VAL A 32 -4.48 -11.21 0.63
CA VAL A 32 -3.54 -10.62 -0.35
C VAL A 32 -2.12 -10.63 0.19
N PHE A 33 -1.95 -10.17 1.43
CA PHE A 33 -0.65 -10.06 2.08
C PHE A 33 -0.05 -11.44 2.41
N GLU A 34 -0.84 -12.40 2.88
CA GLU A 34 -0.41 -13.79 3.07
C GLU A 34 0.12 -14.41 1.78
N ARG A 35 -0.57 -14.18 0.64
CA ARG A 35 -0.11 -14.63 -0.67
C ARG A 35 1.16 -13.89 -1.11
N PHE A 36 1.25 -12.58 -0.86
CA PHE A 36 2.42 -11.77 -1.16
C PHE A 36 3.67 -12.30 -0.43
N CYS A 37 3.60 -12.44 0.88
CA CYS A 37 4.72 -12.93 1.70
C CYS A 37 5.14 -14.35 1.31
N ARG A 38 4.17 -15.24 1.06
CA ARG A 38 4.47 -16.62 0.62
C ARG A 38 5.16 -16.63 -0.74
N GLY A 39 4.64 -15.88 -1.70
CA GLY A 39 5.20 -15.80 -3.05
C GLY A 39 6.60 -15.17 -3.05
N LEU A 40 6.81 -14.08 -2.30
CA LEU A 40 8.10 -13.41 -2.21
C LEU A 40 9.18 -14.32 -1.60
N LYS A 41 8.86 -15.01 -0.50
CA LYS A 41 9.77 -15.98 0.14
C LYS A 41 10.16 -17.12 -0.81
N GLU A 42 9.20 -17.63 -1.59
CA GLU A 42 9.48 -18.70 -2.52
C GLU A 42 10.33 -18.24 -3.72
N VAL A 43 10.09 -17.03 -4.23
CA VAL A 43 10.93 -16.42 -5.28
C VAL A 43 12.36 -16.23 -4.77
N GLU A 44 12.52 -15.69 -3.55
CA GLU A 44 13.83 -15.51 -2.92
C GLU A 44 14.58 -16.85 -2.80
N ARG A 45 13.90 -17.87 -2.26
CA ARG A 45 14.44 -19.23 -2.10
C ARG A 45 14.95 -19.80 -3.42
N LEU A 46 14.16 -19.70 -4.50
CA LEU A 46 14.51 -20.24 -5.82
C LEU A 46 15.68 -19.50 -6.48
N ILE A 47 15.82 -18.20 -6.24
CA ILE A 47 16.94 -17.38 -6.76
C ILE A 47 18.23 -17.72 -6.00
N GLN A 48 18.14 -17.89 -4.67
CA GLN A 48 19.24 -18.32 -3.81
C GLN A 48 19.76 -19.71 -4.17
N GLU A 49 18.87 -20.67 -4.49
CA GLU A 49 19.26 -22.00 -5.00
C GLU A 49 20.10 -21.94 -6.28
N ARG A 50 20.04 -20.84 -7.03
CA ARG A 50 20.83 -20.60 -8.24
C ARG A 50 22.07 -19.75 -7.99
N GLY A 51 22.37 -19.39 -6.74
CA GLY A 51 23.54 -18.61 -6.35
C GLY A 51 23.40 -17.10 -6.47
N TRP A 52 22.16 -16.59 -6.52
CA TRP A 52 21.87 -15.15 -6.60
C TRP A 52 21.14 -14.66 -5.33
N GLU A 53 21.26 -13.38 -5.00
CA GLU A 53 20.64 -12.79 -3.81
C GLU A 53 19.91 -11.48 -4.16
N PHE A 54 18.94 -11.09 -3.33
CA PHE A 54 18.37 -9.75 -3.39
C PHE A 54 19.32 -8.71 -2.78
N MET A 55 19.33 -7.51 -3.38
CA MET A 55 20.10 -6.40 -2.85
C MET A 55 19.44 -5.88 -1.57
N TRP A 56 20.09 -6.07 -0.43
CA TRP A 56 19.59 -5.66 0.87
C TRP A 56 20.75 -5.25 1.80
N ASN A 57 20.53 -4.26 2.66
CA ASN A 57 21.41 -4.00 3.79
C ASN A 57 20.66 -3.47 5.02
N GLU A 58 21.29 -3.52 6.19
CA GLU A 58 20.68 -3.17 7.47
C GLU A 58 20.17 -1.72 7.55
N ARG A 59 20.84 -0.78 6.87
CA ARG A 59 20.48 0.65 6.95
C ARG A 59 19.39 1.06 5.98
N LEU A 60 19.39 0.46 4.79
CA LEU A 60 18.52 0.86 3.67
C LEU A 60 17.39 -0.15 3.41
N GLY A 61 17.42 -1.34 4.02
CA GLY A 61 16.52 -2.43 3.67
C GLY A 61 16.79 -2.92 2.25
N TYR A 62 15.74 -3.30 1.53
CA TYR A 62 15.81 -3.67 0.12
C TYR A 62 16.19 -2.45 -0.72
N ILE A 63 17.19 -2.64 -1.59
CA ILE A 63 17.70 -1.61 -2.49
C ILE A 63 16.93 -1.70 -3.80
N LEU A 64 16.35 -0.57 -4.20
CA LEU A 64 15.64 -0.38 -5.46
C LEU A 64 16.22 0.85 -6.18
N THR A 65 15.90 1.00 -7.46
CA THR A 65 16.50 2.01 -8.35
C THR A 65 16.20 3.43 -7.87
N CYS A 66 14.94 3.70 -7.48
CA CYS A 66 14.52 5.00 -6.98
C CYS A 66 14.72 5.08 -5.46
N PRO A 67 15.46 6.09 -4.93
CA PRO A 67 15.66 6.26 -3.48
C PRO A 67 14.37 6.33 -2.66
N SER A 68 13.26 6.79 -3.26
CA SER A 68 11.96 6.86 -2.61
C SER A 68 11.33 5.48 -2.30
N ASN A 69 11.83 4.41 -2.92
CA ASN A 69 11.36 3.03 -2.73
C ASN A 69 12.25 2.21 -1.78
N LEU A 70 13.30 2.78 -1.18
CA LEU A 70 14.14 2.07 -0.22
C LEU A 70 13.35 1.57 1.00
N GLY A 71 13.94 0.62 1.74
CA GLY A 71 13.36 0.01 2.92
C GLY A 71 12.61 -1.25 2.55
N THR A 72 11.29 -1.16 2.57
CA THR A 72 10.40 -2.28 2.26
C THR A 72 10.06 -2.36 0.77
N GLY A 73 10.22 -1.26 0.01
CA GLY A 73 9.65 -1.13 -1.34
C GLY A 73 8.12 -1.30 -1.41
N LEU A 74 7.45 -1.44 -0.26
CA LEU A 74 6.09 -1.95 -0.20
C LEU A 74 5.08 -0.84 -0.42
N ARG A 75 4.18 -1.06 -1.39
CA ARG A 75 2.94 -0.30 -1.58
C ARG A 75 1.73 -1.19 -1.38
N ALA A 76 1.19 -1.18 -0.17
CA ALA A 76 -0.12 -1.72 0.14
C ALA A 76 -1.18 -0.64 -0.10
N GLY A 77 -2.30 -1.00 -0.72
CA GLY A 77 -3.35 -0.05 -1.03
C GLY A 77 -4.65 -0.69 -1.49
N VAL A 78 -5.68 0.14 -1.60
CA VAL A 78 -7.03 -0.24 -2.01
C VAL A 78 -7.58 0.76 -3.02
N HIS A 79 -8.47 0.28 -3.88
CA HIS A 79 -9.41 1.16 -4.58
C HIS A 79 -10.65 1.29 -3.70
N VAL A 80 -10.87 2.48 -3.14
CA VAL A 80 -12.00 2.76 -2.24
C VAL A 80 -12.89 3.85 -2.82
N ARG A 81 -14.21 3.65 -2.73
CA ARG A 81 -15.21 4.62 -3.17
C ARG A 81 -15.65 5.48 -1.98
N ILE A 82 -15.41 6.79 -2.06
CA ILE A 82 -15.62 7.74 -0.95
C ILE A 82 -16.17 9.09 -1.45
N PRO A 83 -17.39 9.11 -2.04
CA PRO A 83 -17.94 10.29 -2.72
C PRO A 83 -18.23 11.49 -1.81
N LYS A 84 -18.48 11.28 -0.51
CA LYS A 84 -18.69 12.36 0.45
C LYS A 84 -17.37 12.81 1.09
N LEU A 85 -16.59 11.89 1.61
CA LEU A 85 -15.32 12.18 2.27
C LEU A 85 -14.33 12.86 1.32
N SER A 86 -14.29 12.45 0.05
CA SER A 86 -13.38 13.07 -0.93
C SER A 86 -13.67 14.55 -1.21
N LYS A 87 -14.87 15.04 -0.89
CA LYS A 87 -15.28 16.44 -1.03
C LYS A 87 -15.13 17.23 0.28
N ASP A 88 -14.87 16.56 1.39
CA ASP A 88 -14.70 17.20 2.69
C ASP A 88 -13.31 17.89 2.75
N PRO A 89 -13.24 19.18 3.16
CA PRO A 89 -11.98 19.91 3.22
C PRO A 89 -10.96 19.29 4.18
N ARG A 90 -11.40 18.47 5.13
CA ARG A 90 -10.54 17.77 6.10
C ARG A 90 -9.85 16.54 5.51
N PHE A 91 -10.25 16.06 4.33
CA PHE A 91 -9.77 14.80 3.76
C PHE A 91 -8.25 14.73 3.63
N SER A 92 -7.62 15.79 3.09
CA SER A 92 -6.16 15.86 2.96
C SER A 92 -5.46 15.73 4.31
N LYS A 93 -5.99 16.37 5.36
CA LYS A 93 -5.40 16.30 6.70
C LYS A 93 -5.62 14.95 7.39
N ILE A 94 -6.76 14.31 7.12
CA ILE A 94 -7.02 12.93 7.57
C ILE A 94 -5.99 11.98 6.95
N LEU A 95 -5.77 12.05 5.64
CA LEU A 95 -4.77 11.21 4.97
C LEU A 95 -3.35 11.44 5.50
N GLU A 96 -2.96 12.70 5.67
CA GLU A 96 -1.66 13.08 6.23
C GLU A 96 -1.43 12.47 7.61
N ASN A 97 -2.41 12.62 8.51
CA ASN A 97 -2.32 12.12 9.88
C ASN A 97 -2.33 10.58 9.95
N LEU A 98 -3.01 9.91 9.01
CA LEU A 98 -3.03 8.45 8.89
C LEU A 98 -1.84 7.87 8.11
N ARG A 99 -0.90 8.69 7.64
CA ARG A 99 0.24 8.26 6.80
C ARG A 99 -0.19 7.54 5.52
N LEU A 100 -1.28 8.03 4.93
CA LEU A 100 -1.83 7.55 3.67
C LEU A 100 -1.65 8.61 2.58
N GLN A 101 -1.60 8.14 1.33
CA GLN A 101 -1.60 8.99 0.15
C GLN A 101 -2.73 8.57 -0.80
N LYS A 102 -3.24 9.53 -1.58
CA LYS A 102 -4.24 9.30 -2.63
C LYS A 102 -3.63 9.44 -4.02
N ARG A 103 -4.01 8.56 -4.94
CA ARG A 103 -3.79 8.67 -6.38
C ARG A 103 -5.12 8.45 -7.11
N GLY A 104 -5.20 8.84 -8.38
CA GLY A 104 -6.37 8.51 -9.21
C GLY A 104 -6.45 7.03 -9.52
N THR A 105 -7.57 6.61 -10.12
CA THR A 105 -7.90 5.20 -10.32
C THR A 105 -6.96 4.47 -11.31
N GLY A 106 -6.28 5.22 -12.18
CA GLY A 106 -5.30 4.69 -13.13
C GLY A 106 -3.84 4.83 -12.69
N GLY A 107 -3.57 5.26 -11.44
CA GLY A 107 -2.23 5.36 -10.88
C GLY A 107 -1.73 6.80 -10.67
N VAL A 108 -0.40 6.94 -10.58
CA VAL A 108 0.33 8.23 -10.48
C VAL A 108 -0.14 9.08 -11.66
N ASP A 109 -0.62 10.28 -11.39
CA ASP A 109 -1.05 11.26 -12.40
C ASP A 109 -2.41 11.06 -13.09
N THR A 110 -3.24 10.14 -12.59
CA THR A 110 -4.63 10.03 -13.10
C THR A 110 -5.64 10.73 -12.18
N ALA A 111 -6.78 11.13 -12.73
CA ALA A 111 -7.93 11.59 -11.94
C ALA A 111 -8.66 10.39 -11.29
N ALA A 112 -9.37 10.65 -10.20
CA ALA A 112 -10.32 9.67 -9.67
C ALA A 112 -11.49 9.49 -10.63
N VAL A 113 -11.82 8.25 -10.98
CA VAL A 113 -12.96 7.89 -11.80
C VAL A 113 -14.10 7.45 -10.88
N ALA A 114 -15.28 8.07 -11.03
CA ALA A 114 -16.50 7.70 -10.30
C ALA A 114 -16.35 7.67 -8.76
N ASP A 115 -15.61 8.64 -8.21
CA ASP A 115 -15.29 8.79 -6.78
C ASP A 115 -14.47 7.64 -6.18
N VAL A 116 -13.77 6.86 -7.01
CA VAL A 116 -12.88 5.78 -6.60
C VAL A 116 -11.43 6.29 -6.54
N TYR A 117 -10.82 6.18 -5.37
CA TYR A 117 -9.45 6.59 -5.11
C TYR A 117 -8.55 5.39 -4.85
N ASP A 118 -7.31 5.47 -5.36
CA ASP A 118 -6.23 4.58 -4.94
C ASP A 118 -5.61 5.14 -3.66
N ILE A 119 -5.89 4.50 -2.53
CA ILE A 119 -5.37 4.86 -1.21
C ILE A 119 -4.31 3.84 -0.80
N SER A 120 -3.12 4.32 -0.45
CA SER A 120 -1.97 3.47 -0.08
C SER A 120 -1.12 4.08 1.02
N ASN A 121 -0.24 3.29 1.64
CA ASN A 121 0.77 3.82 2.56
C ASN A 121 1.73 4.78 1.84
N ILE A 122 2.06 5.88 2.52
CA ILE A 122 3.07 6.85 2.06
C ILE A 122 4.49 6.42 2.41
N ASP A 123 4.68 5.82 3.59
CA ASP A 123 5.99 5.43 4.11
C ASP A 123 6.48 4.13 3.45
N ARG A 124 7.78 4.08 3.13
CA ARG A 124 8.47 2.90 2.55
C ARG A 124 9.63 2.40 3.41
N ILE A 125 10.23 3.29 4.21
CA ILE A 125 11.33 3.02 5.14
C ILE A 125 10.97 3.51 6.54
N GLY A 126 11.56 2.90 7.57
CA GLY A 126 11.32 3.25 8.98
C GLY A 126 10.18 2.48 9.65
N ARG A 127 9.55 1.55 8.92
CA ARG A 127 8.52 0.59 9.39
C ARG A 127 8.67 -0.71 8.61
N SER A 128 8.35 -1.84 9.25
CA SER A 128 8.28 -3.15 8.61
C SER A 128 7.11 -3.27 7.63
N GLU A 129 7.15 -4.25 6.74
CA GLU A 129 6.07 -4.58 5.80
C GLU A 129 4.75 -4.82 6.53
N VAL A 130 4.80 -5.52 7.67
CA VAL A 130 3.63 -5.83 8.50
C VAL A 130 3.02 -4.55 9.08
N GLU A 131 3.84 -3.68 9.66
CA GLU A 131 3.38 -2.40 10.19
C GLU A 131 2.76 -1.51 9.10
N LEU A 132 3.38 -1.46 7.92
CA LEU A 132 2.85 -0.68 6.80
C LEU A 132 1.50 -1.20 6.30
N VAL A 133 1.32 -2.52 6.20
CA VAL A 133 0.02 -3.11 5.86
C VAL A 133 -1.01 -2.81 6.93
N GLN A 134 -0.65 -2.87 8.21
CA GLN A 134 -1.55 -2.56 9.30
C GLN A 134 -1.99 -1.09 9.28
N ILE A 135 -1.09 -0.15 8.99
CA ILE A 135 -1.42 1.27 8.78
C ILE A 135 -2.48 1.43 7.67
N VAL A 136 -2.35 0.70 6.56
CA VAL A 136 -3.34 0.75 5.48
C VAL A 136 -4.67 0.17 5.94
N ILE A 137 -4.67 -0.97 6.63
CA ILE A 137 -5.90 -1.59 7.15
C ILE A 137 -6.64 -0.62 8.06
N ASP A 138 -5.96 -0.07 9.07
CA ASP A 138 -6.57 0.82 10.06
C ASP A 138 -7.03 2.13 9.43
N GLY A 139 -6.17 2.72 8.59
CA GLY A 139 -6.49 3.97 7.92
C GLY A 139 -7.66 3.81 6.93
N VAL A 140 -7.69 2.75 6.12
CA VAL A 140 -8.82 2.48 5.21
C VAL A 140 -10.11 2.23 5.98
N ASN A 141 -10.07 1.47 7.08
CA ASN A 141 -11.24 1.27 7.94
C ASN A 141 -11.77 2.61 8.49
N TYR A 142 -10.86 3.50 8.90
CA TYR A 142 -11.23 4.85 9.36
C TYR A 142 -11.87 5.70 8.26
N LEU A 143 -11.31 5.67 7.03
CA LEU A 143 -11.89 6.39 5.89
C LEU A 143 -13.30 5.88 5.55
N VAL A 144 -13.51 4.56 5.59
CA VAL A 144 -14.82 3.95 5.36
C VAL A 144 -15.82 4.33 6.47
N ASP A 145 -15.40 4.40 7.73
CA ASP A 145 -16.25 4.88 8.83
C ASP A 145 -16.62 6.36 8.65
N CYS A 146 -15.67 7.19 8.23
CA CYS A 146 -15.92 8.61 7.94
C CYS A 146 -16.93 8.79 6.79
N GLU A 147 -16.77 8.04 5.70
CA GLU A 147 -17.74 8.05 4.60
C GLU A 147 -19.15 7.69 5.10
N LYS A 148 -19.28 6.60 5.86
CA LYS A 148 -20.57 6.15 6.45
C LYS A 148 -21.19 7.19 7.40
N LYS A 149 -20.37 7.93 8.14
CA LYS A 149 -20.86 9.03 9.01
C LYS A 149 -21.41 10.18 8.18
N LEU A 150 -20.67 10.63 7.17
CA LEU A 150 -21.12 11.67 6.25
C LEU A 150 -22.37 11.23 5.45
N GLU A 151 -22.48 9.93 5.13
CA GLU A 151 -23.67 9.34 4.52
C GLU A 151 -24.92 9.59 5.36
N ARG A 152 -24.81 9.42 6.68
CA ARG A 152 -25.86 9.65 7.68
C ARG A 152 -26.00 11.10 8.15
N GLY A 153 -25.25 12.05 7.58
CA GLY A 153 -25.26 13.45 8.01
C GLY A 153 -24.59 13.69 9.37
N GLN A 154 -23.73 12.77 9.82
CA GLN A 154 -22.97 12.89 11.06
C GLN A 154 -21.61 13.53 10.79
N ASP A 155 -21.10 14.29 11.76
CA ASP A 155 -19.78 14.91 11.66
C ASP A 155 -18.64 13.87 11.80
N ILE A 156 -17.48 14.19 11.21
CA ILE A 156 -16.26 13.39 11.26
C ILE A 156 -15.14 14.17 11.95
N LYS A 157 -14.11 13.47 12.42
CA LYS A 157 -12.96 14.10 13.08
C LYS A 157 -11.69 13.84 12.30
N VAL A 158 -10.74 14.74 12.45
CA VAL A 158 -9.37 14.50 12.02
C VAL A 158 -8.70 13.65 13.12
N PRO A 159 -8.18 12.45 12.82
CA PRO A 159 -7.49 11.64 13.81
C PRO A 159 -6.16 12.32 14.21
N PRO A 160 -5.61 12.06 15.40
CA PRO A 160 -4.26 12.55 15.74
C PRO A 160 -3.22 11.96 14.76
N PRO A 161 -2.11 12.68 14.48
CA PRO A 161 -1.08 12.19 13.57
C PRO A 161 -0.39 10.95 14.13
N LEU A 162 -0.22 9.92 13.30
CA LEU A 162 0.62 8.77 13.63
C LEU A 162 2.09 9.21 13.71
N PRO A 163 2.90 8.57 14.60
CA PRO A 163 4.33 8.84 14.66
C PRO A 163 4.99 8.52 13.32
N GLN A 164 6.08 9.21 13.00
CA GLN A 164 6.78 9.00 11.72
C GLN A 164 7.46 7.63 11.65
N PHE A 165 7.98 7.12 12.77
CA PHE A 165 8.75 5.88 12.82
C PHE A 165 8.00 4.76 13.55
N GLY A 166 8.28 3.51 13.16
CA GLY A 166 7.79 2.29 13.80
C GLY A 166 8.43 2.05 15.17
N ARG A 167 7.92 1.03 15.88
CA ARG A 167 8.58 0.53 17.09
C ARG A 167 9.62 -0.49 16.64
N LYS A 168 10.85 -0.38 17.16
CA LYS A 168 11.90 -1.39 16.92
C LYS A 168 11.55 -2.72 17.54
#